data_AF-A0A9D1UEV6-F1
#
_entry.id   AF-A0A9D1UEV6-F1
#
_cell.length_a   1.000
_cell.length_b   1.000
_cell.length_c   1.000
_cell.angle_alpha   90.00
_cell.angle_beta   90.00
_cell.angle_gamma   90.00
#
_symmetry.space_group_name_H-M   'P 1'
#
loop_
_entity.id
_entity.type
_entity.pdbx_description
1 polymer ?
#
loop_
_entity_poly.entity_id
_entity_poly.type
_entity_poly.pdbx_seq_one_letter_code
_entity_poly.pdbx_strand_id
1 'polypeptide(L)'
;MKTMKTVESRVLEILRDCPETRNEDMLLFYRYYNRFADYLRAGELPLEDLAYNYKAYGLPCFESIRRARQRVQSLFPELSRNSVNEQDGSVVIVININGG
;
A
#
# COMPACT_ATOMS: atom_id res chain seq x y z
N MET A 1 23.13 6.82 -10.20
CA MET A 1 21.84 6.77 -10.93
C MET A 1 20.75 6.45 -9.91
N LYS A 2 20.03 7.45 -9.40
CA LYS A 2 18.89 7.18 -8.50
C LYS A 2 17.81 6.52 -9.35
N THR A 3 17.70 5.20 -9.29
CA THR A 3 16.58 4.47 -9.88
C THR A 3 15.30 5.18 -9.44
N MET A 4 14.57 5.78 -10.40
CA MET A 4 13.25 6.32 -10.13
C MET A 4 12.35 5.16 -9.72
N LYS A 5 12.26 4.91 -8.41
CA LYS A 5 11.38 3.87 -7.87
C LYS A 5 9.95 4.32 -8.12
N THR A 6 9.19 3.48 -8.83
CA THR A 6 7.78 3.75 -9.14
C THR A 6 6.92 3.73 -7.87
N VAL A 7 5.69 4.22 -7.94
CA VAL A 7 4.74 4.17 -6.80
C VAL A 7 4.56 2.73 -6.33
N GLU A 8 4.52 1.76 -7.23
CA GLU A 8 4.40 0.33 -6.95
C GLU A 8 5.61 -0.19 -6.19
N SER A 9 6.82 0.18 -6.62
CA SER A 9 8.06 -0.26 -5.95
C SER A 9 8.12 0.24 -4.50
N ARG A 10 7.74 1.51 -4.30
CA ARG A 10 7.65 2.14 -2.98
C ARG A 10 6.57 1.50 -2.10
N VAL A 11 5.41 1.20 -2.67
CA VAL A 11 4.33 0.50 -1.96
C VAL A 11 4.75 -0.92 -1.59
N LEU A 12 5.41 -1.66 -2.48
CA LEU A 12 5.94 -2.99 -2.21
C LEU A 12 6.90 -2.99 -1.01
N GLU A 13 7.79 -2.01 -0.91
CA GLU A 13 8.69 -1.86 0.25
C GLU A 13 7.90 -1.68 1.55
N ILE A 14 6.86 -0.84 1.56
CA ILE A 14 6.05 -0.63 2.77
C ILE A 14 5.26 -1.88 3.15
N LEU A 15 4.67 -2.58 2.19
CA LEU A 15 3.89 -3.80 2.47
C LEU A 15 4.74 -4.95 3.03
N ARG A 16 6.04 -4.96 2.69
CA ARG A 16 7.03 -5.89 3.26
C ARG A 16 7.45 -5.49 4.66
N ASP A 17 7.79 -4.22 4.86
CA ASP A 17 8.32 -3.72 6.13
C ASP A 17 7.25 -3.52 7.20
N CYS A 18 6.01 -3.24 6.81
CA CYS A 18 4.90 -2.88 7.69
C CYS A 18 3.65 -3.70 7.32
N PRO A 19 3.52 -4.95 7.78
CA PRO A 19 2.38 -5.83 7.47
C PRO A 19 1.01 -5.23 7.83
N GLU A 20 0.95 -4.35 8.83
CA GLU A 20 -0.25 -3.65 9.24
C GLU A 20 -0.84 -2.74 8.13
N THR A 21 -0.04 -2.34 7.15
CA THR A 21 -0.46 -1.50 6.01
C THR A 21 -1.17 -2.29 4.91
N ARG A 22 -1.12 -3.63 4.94
CA ARG A 22 -1.66 -4.49 3.86
C ARG A 22 -3.16 -4.31 3.64
N ASN A 23 -3.89 -3.93 4.70
CA ASN A 23 -5.34 -3.76 4.66
C ASN A 23 -5.81 -2.35 5.03
N GLU A 24 -4.92 -1.50 5.54
CA GLU A 24 -5.26 -0.19 6.07
C GLU A 24 -4.66 0.91 5.16
N ASP A 25 -5.50 1.49 4.30
CA ASP A 25 -5.06 2.45 3.29
C ASP A 25 -4.58 3.77 3.90
N MET A 26 -5.17 4.19 5.02
CA MET A 26 -4.76 5.44 5.68
C MET A 26 -3.36 5.35 6.27
N LEU A 27 -3.02 4.20 6.85
CA LEU A 27 -1.70 3.91 7.40
C LEU A 27 -0.68 3.70 6.28
N LEU A 28 -1.04 3.01 5.19
CA LEU A 28 -0.19 2.90 4.01
C LEU A 28 0.14 4.29 3.44
N PHE A 29 -0.87 5.14 3.29
CA PHE A 29 -0.72 6.53 2.85
C PHE A 29 0.23 7.31 3.76
N TYR A 30 0.00 7.27 5.07
CA TYR A 30 0.84 7.95 6.06
C TYR A 30 2.30 7.47 6.01
N ARG A 31 2.53 6.16 5.99
CA ARG A 31 3.87 5.55 5.90
C ARG A 31 4.56 5.93 4.59
N TYR A 32 3.83 5.96 3.48
CA TYR A 32 4.35 6.36 2.17
C TYR A 32 4.85 7.79 2.20
N TYR A 33 4.01 8.71 2.67
CA TYR A 33 4.33 10.13 2.69
C TYR A 33 5.52 10.40 3.60
N ASN A 34 5.58 9.78 4.78
CA ASN A 34 6.70 9.96 5.71
C ASN A 34 8.03 9.39 5.21
N ARG A 35 7.98 8.28 4.46
CA ARG A 35 9.19 7.58 4.03
C ARG A 35 9.78 8.15 2.74
N PHE A 36 8.94 8.62 1.83
CA PHE A 36 9.35 8.94 0.46
C PHE A 36 9.17 10.42 0.06
N ALA A 37 8.71 11.27 0.99
CA ALA A 37 8.77 12.70 0.79
C ALA A 37 10.18 13.23 1.13
N ASP A 38 11.12 13.06 0.19
CA ASP A 38 12.56 13.29 0.39
C ASP A 38 12.92 14.67 0.97
N TYR A 39 12.07 15.69 0.76
CA TYR A 39 12.31 17.07 1.18
C TYR A 39 11.22 17.61 2.13
N LEU A 40 10.32 16.75 2.60
CA LEU A 40 9.16 17.14 3.39
C LEU A 40 9.01 16.21 4.59
N ARG A 41 8.92 16.78 5.79
CA ARG A 41 8.50 16.04 6.98
C ARG A 41 6.99 15.87 6.93
N ALA A 42 6.50 15.08 5.98
CA ALA A 42 5.07 14.98 5.67
C ALA A 42 4.23 14.63 6.91
N GLY A 43 4.78 13.84 7.84
CA GLY A 43 4.10 13.40 9.06
C GLY A 43 3.95 14.47 10.13
N GLU A 44 4.59 15.63 9.94
CA GLU A 44 4.46 16.80 10.82
C GLU A 44 3.51 17.85 10.25
N LEU A 45 3.06 17.66 9.01
CA LEU A 45 2.10 18.54 8.39
C LEU A 45 0.66 18.14 8.74
N PRO A 46 -0.25 19.11 8.85
CA PRO A 46 -1.68 18.84 8.94
C PRO A 46 -2.16 17.99 7.76
N LEU A 47 -3.11 17.08 8.01
CA LEU A 47 -3.70 16.25 6.94
C LEU A 47 -4.35 17.10 5.84
N GLU A 48 -4.95 18.23 6.20
CA GLU A 48 -5.50 19.20 5.25
C GLU A 48 -4.44 19.71 4.26
N ASP A 49 -3.27 20.08 4.76
CA ASP A 49 -2.18 20.63 3.94
C ASP A 49 -1.67 19.57 2.97
N LEU A 50 -1.48 18.34 3.44
CA LEU A 50 -1.15 17.20 2.57
C LEU A 50 -2.24 16.96 1.52
N ALA A 51 -3.51 16.98 1.91
CA ALA A 51 -4.62 16.72 1.00
C ALA A 51 -4.77 17.78 -0.10
N TYR A 52 -4.52 19.05 0.21
CA TYR A 52 -4.59 20.15 -0.75
C TYR A 52 -3.31 20.29 -1.60
N ASN A 53 -2.13 20.08 -1.00
CA ASN A 53 -0.85 20.46 -1.60
C ASN A 53 0.01 19.29 -2.07
N TYR A 54 -0.43 18.02 -1.96
CA TYR A 54 0.36 16.84 -2.36
C TYR A 54 1.01 16.94 -3.75
N LYS A 55 0.32 17.54 -4.73
CA LYS A 55 0.84 17.73 -6.10
C LYS A 55 2.05 18.66 -6.11
N ALA A 56 2.00 19.76 -5.35
CA ALA A 56 3.10 20.70 -5.24
C ALA A 56 4.32 20.05 -4.56
N TYR A 57 4.09 19.08 -3.68
CA TYR A 57 5.13 18.28 -3.05
C TYR A 57 5.65 17.12 -3.91
N GLY A 58 5.12 16.93 -5.13
CA GLY A 58 5.51 15.81 -6.00
C GLY A 58 5.08 14.44 -5.48
N LEU A 59 4.08 14.40 -4.59
CA LEU A 59 3.55 13.17 -4.01
C LEU A 59 2.41 12.61 -4.88
N PRO A 60 2.19 11.29 -4.89
CA PRO A 60 1.03 10.70 -5.55
C PRO A 60 -0.23 10.90 -4.71
N CYS A 61 -1.39 11.06 -5.36
CA CYS A 61 -2.66 11.11 -4.64
C CYS A 61 -2.97 9.78 -3.93
N PHE A 62 -3.84 9.84 -2.92
CA PHE A 62 -4.29 8.66 -2.16
C PHE A 62 -4.75 7.50 -3.06
N GLU A 63 -5.58 7.78 -4.06
CA GLU A 63 -6.09 6.77 -4.99
C GLU A 63 -4.98 6.10 -5.84
N SER A 64 -3.90 6.81 -6.14
CA SER A 64 -2.76 6.23 -6.84
C SER A 64 -2.03 5.20 -5.97
N ILE A 65 -1.87 5.49 -4.67
CA ILE A 65 -1.27 4.57 -3.70
C ILE A 65 -2.17 3.34 -3.52
N ARG A 66 -3.48 3.54 -3.37
CA ARG A 66 -4.46 2.43 -3.23
C ARG A 66 -4.44 1.49 -4.44
N ARG A 67 -4.43 2.03 -5.66
CA ARG A 67 -4.30 1.24 -6.90
C ARG A 67 -2.96 0.53 -7.00
N ALA A 68 -1.88 1.18 -6.57
CA ALA A 68 -0.56 0.55 -6.50
C ALA A 68 -0.56 -0.63 -5.53
N ARG A 69 -1.18 -0.51 -4.35
CA ARG A 69 -1.37 -1.63 -3.42
C ARG A 69 -2.07 -2.81 -4.07
N GLN A 70 -3.20 -2.57 -4.73
CA GLN A 70 -3.95 -3.62 -5.42
C GLN A 70 -3.12 -4.32 -6.50
N ARG A 71 -2.37 -3.55 -7.30
CA ARG A 71 -1.48 -4.11 -8.33
C ARG A 71 -0.33 -4.92 -7.72
N VAL A 72 0.28 -4.41 -6.64
CA VAL A 72 1.33 -5.13 -5.92
C VAL A 72 0.79 -6.42 -5.32
N GLN A 73 -0.35 -6.40 -4.63
CA GLN A 73 -0.96 -7.61 -4.05
C GLN A 73 -1.44 -8.61 -5.10
N SER A 74 -1.81 -8.15 -6.30
CA SER A 74 -2.12 -9.04 -7.42
C SER A 74 -0.87 -9.77 -7.94
N LEU A 75 0.31 -9.15 -7.85
CA LEU A 75 1.59 -9.74 -8.25
C LEU A 75 2.24 -10.57 -7.13
N PHE A 76 1.95 -10.21 -5.88
CA PHE A 76 2.49 -10.80 -4.66
C PHE A 76 1.34 -11.15 -3.70
N PRO A 77 0.61 -12.25 -3.95
CA PRO A 77 -0.55 -12.64 -3.15
C PRO A 77 -0.25 -12.85 -1.66
N GLU A 78 1.00 -13.16 -1.29
CA GLU A 78 1.48 -13.29 0.09
C GLU A 78 1.44 -11.97 0.88
N LEU A 79 1.42 -10.83 0.18
CA LEU A 79 1.25 -9.50 0.77
C LEU A 79 -0.22 -9.09 0.86
N SER A 80 -1.14 -9.93 0.40
CA SER A 80 -2.57 -9.75 0.56
C SER A 80 -3.01 -10.06 2.00
N ARG A 81 -4.27 -9.74 2.29
CA ARG A 81 -4.96 -9.89 3.58
C ARG A 81 -4.81 -11.28 4.23
N ASN A 82 -4.45 -12.29 3.43
CA ASN A 82 -4.44 -13.70 3.78
C ASN A 82 -3.12 -14.23 4.36
N SER A 83 -2.12 -13.38 4.64
CA SER A 83 -1.18 -13.71 5.72
C SER A 83 -1.83 -13.42 7.08
N VAL A 84 -3.06 -13.92 7.27
CA VAL A 84 -3.53 -14.23 8.62
C VAL A 84 -2.49 -15.19 9.18
N ASN A 85 -2.03 -14.89 10.40
CA ASN A 85 -1.20 -15.77 11.18
C ASN A 85 -1.56 -17.24 10.90
N GLU A 86 -0.58 -18.10 10.66
CA GLU A 86 -0.72 -19.58 10.56
C GLU A 86 -1.31 -20.23 11.84
N GLN A 87 -2.01 -19.47 12.69
CA GLN A 87 -2.63 -19.92 13.93
C GLN A 87 -4.16 -20.09 13.83
N ASP A 88 -4.79 -19.80 12.69
CA ASP A 88 -6.21 -20.11 12.53
C ASP A 88 -6.41 -21.02 11.29
N GLY A 89 -6.46 -22.33 11.55
CA GLY A 89 -6.46 -23.43 10.57
C GLY A 89 -7.71 -23.54 9.70
N SER A 90 -8.19 -22.43 9.14
CA SER A 90 -9.34 -22.42 8.24
C SER A 90 -8.92 -22.76 6.81
N VAL A 91 -9.25 -23.97 6.38
CA VAL A 91 -9.09 -24.41 4.99
C VAL A 91 -10.27 -23.88 4.17
N VAL A 92 -9.99 -23.03 3.18
CA VAL A 92 -11.00 -22.57 2.23
C VAL A 92 -10.98 -23.49 1.00
N ILE A 93 -12.07 -24.24 0.78
CA ILE A 93 -12.29 -25.06 -0.43
C ILE A 93 -13.23 -24.29 -1.36
N VAL A 94 -12.79 -24.05 -2.59
CA VAL A 94 -13.61 -23.44 -3.66
C VAL A 94 -14.10 -24.54 -4.59
N ILE A 95 -15.41 -24.72 -4.72
CA ILE A 95 -16.04 -25.63 -5.69
C ILE A 95 -16.78 -24.80 -6.73
N ASN A 96 -16.28 -24.82 -7.97
CA ASN A 96 -17.02 -24.29 -9.11
C ASN A 96 -17.95 -25.38 -9.66
N ILE A 97 -19.26 -25.13 -9.61
CA ILE A 97 -20.25 -25.98 -10.25
C ILE A 97 -20.66 -25.29 -11.55
N ASN A 98 -20.16 -25.80 -12.68
CA ASN A 98 -20.72 -25.43 -13.97
C ASN A 98 -22.05 -26.17 -14.14
N GLY A 99 -23.16 -25.46 -13.96
CA GLY A 99 -24.48 -25.95 -14.36
C GLY A 99 -24.53 -26.11 -15.88
N GLY A 100 -24.98 -27.28 -16.33
CA GLY A 100 -25.15 -27.62 -17.76
C GLY A 100 -26.35 -26.97 -18.41
#